data_AF-A0AAD7U0E4-F1
#
_entry.id   AF-A0AAD7U0E4-F1
#
_cell.length_a   1.000
_cell.length_b   1.000
_cell.length_c   1.000
_cell.angle_alpha   90.00
_cell.angle_beta   90.00
_cell.angle_gamma   90.00
#
_symmetry.space_group_name_H-M   'P 1'
#
loop_
_entity.id
_entity.type
_entity.pdbx_description
1 polymer ?
#
loop_
_entity_poly.entity_id
_entity_poly.type
_entity_poly.pdbx_seq_one_letter_code
_entity_poly.pdbx_strand_id
1 'polypeptide(L)'
;MRALSLVLLTLGILSSLVQAKNNVTIVLVDDASADPVTGQRIQYIPADAWKAAKDNECDDCVVHANVPFAYKGTWHEGVTNTTPTFVVPKAIFSFEGTSVTVGCLIETNTTQAEVAANRSWDLLISVDNKTTGSFLLNQSIGTTASLDNVMVYSSSPLPMGNHTVEIFGAVPVNDSDTSKPLVKQSVVVLDYIQYTIDTDKLPANFNTSSLPTPTGGITTQPSTSTPAQTSTSNALPITSGIGLCTIASVVLFVAAWLR
;
A
#
# COMPACT_ATOMS: atom_id res chain seq x y z
N MET A 1 -50.51 22.10 18.38
CA MET A 1 -49.63 22.37 17.22
C MET A 1 -48.13 22.34 17.57
N ARG A 2 -47.66 22.90 18.70
CA ARG A 2 -46.22 22.91 19.04
C ARG A 2 -45.60 21.53 19.35
N ALA A 3 -46.36 20.60 19.94
CA ALA A 3 -45.88 19.23 20.24
C ALA A 3 -45.70 18.35 18.98
N LEU A 4 -46.51 18.55 17.94
CA LEU A 4 -46.41 17.82 16.67
C LEU A 4 -45.12 18.20 15.91
N SER A 5 -44.69 19.45 16.04
CA SER A 5 -43.47 19.97 15.40
C SER A 5 -42.19 19.37 15.99
N LEU A 6 -42.16 19.03 17.29
CA LEU A 6 -40.97 18.44 17.92
C LEU A 6 -40.81 16.96 17.54
N VAL A 7 -41.92 16.23 17.43
CA VAL A 7 -41.94 14.80 17.03
C VAL A 7 -41.48 14.63 15.58
N LEU A 8 -41.85 15.54 14.68
CA LEU A 8 -41.36 15.56 13.30
C LEU A 8 -39.86 15.88 13.22
N LEU A 9 -39.34 16.73 14.12
CA LEU A 9 -37.92 17.08 14.17
C LEU A 9 -37.06 15.90 14.67
N THR A 10 -37.55 15.11 15.64
CA THR A 10 -36.81 13.95 16.16
C THR A 10 -36.84 12.75 15.21
N LEU A 11 -37.92 12.52 14.45
CA LEU A 11 -37.95 11.51 13.38
C LEU A 11 -37.01 11.85 12.21
N GLY A 12 -36.80 13.14 11.92
CA GLY A 12 -35.87 13.59 10.89
C GLY A 12 -34.40 13.29 11.21
N ILE A 13 -34.02 13.29 12.49
CA ILE A 13 -32.63 13.08 12.93
C ILE A 13 -32.29 11.57 13.01
N LEU A 14 -33.28 10.68 13.25
CA LEU A 14 -33.04 9.23 13.18
C LEU A 14 -32.92 8.70 11.75
N SER A 15 -33.46 9.40 10.76
CA SER A 15 -33.44 8.97 9.35
C SER A 15 -32.09 9.25 8.65
N SER A 16 -31.20 10.03 9.25
CA SER A 16 -29.89 10.38 8.68
C SER A 16 -28.75 9.46 9.11
N LEU A 17 -29.03 8.39 9.87
CA LEU A 17 -28.06 7.35 10.25
C LEU A 17 -28.13 6.11 9.34
N VAL A 18 -28.52 6.29 8.07
CA VAL A 18 -28.23 5.27 7.06
C VAL A 18 -26.72 5.31 6.83
N GLN A 19 -25.98 4.50 7.59
CA GLN A 19 -24.59 4.20 7.26
C GLN A 19 -24.60 3.57 5.87
N ALA A 20 -24.21 4.34 4.86
CA ALA A 20 -23.85 3.77 3.56
C ALA A 20 -22.72 2.78 3.81
N LYS A 21 -23.04 1.50 3.69
CA LYS A 21 -22.05 0.43 3.78
C LYS A 21 -21.28 0.44 2.47
N ASN A 22 -20.21 1.23 2.40
CA ASN A 22 -19.31 1.20 1.25
C ASN A 22 -18.67 -0.19 1.19
N ASN A 23 -18.99 -0.95 0.16
CA ASN A 23 -18.47 -2.29 -0.01
C ASN A 23 -17.13 -2.23 -0.76
N VAL A 24 -16.06 -2.09 0.03
CA VAL A 24 -14.69 -1.92 -0.44
C VAL A 24 -13.98 -3.27 -0.48
N THR A 25 -13.43 -3.63 -1.64
CA THR A 25 -12.61 -4.85 -1.81
C THR A 25 -11.16 -4.46 -2.06
N ILE A 26 -10.24 -5.09 -1.33
CA ILE A 26 -8.79 -4.91 -1.52
C ILE A 26 -8.28 -6.09 -2.35
N VAL A 27 -7.57 -5.80 -3.42
CA VAL A 27 -6.96 -6.78 -4.32
C VAL A 27 -5.45 -6.66 -4.23
N LEU A 28 -4.79 -7.79 -3.93
CA LEU A 28 -3.33 -7.91 -3.93
C LEU A 28 -2.88 -8.64 -5.20
N VAL A 29 -1.98 -7.99 -5.93
CA VAL A 29 -1.34 -8.49 -7.14
C VAL A 29 0.12 -8.76 -6.80
N ASP A 30 0.44 -10.04 -6.78
CA ASP A 30 1.79 -10.57 -6.64
C ASP A 30 2.64 -10.17 -7.85
N ASP A 31 3.92 -9.90 -7.64
CA ASP A 31 4.85 -9.54 -8.71
C ASP A 31 4.98 -10.64 -9.78
N ALA A 32 4.93 -11.91 -9.39
CA ALA A 32 5.14 -13.06 -10.29
C ALA A 32 3.84 -13.68 -10.82
N SER A 33 2.71 -13.41 -10.18
CA SER A 33 1.41 -14.01 -10.53
C SER A 33 0.50 -13.04 -11.28
N ALA A 34 -0.52 -13.59 -11.94
CA ALA A 34 -1.57 -12.76 -12.50
C ALA A 34 -2.50 -12.21 -11.41
N ASP A 35 -3.05 -11.03 -11.64
CA ASP A 35 -4.13 -10.43 -10.87
C ASP A 35 -5.27 -11.46 -10.71
N PRO A 36 -5.69 -11.79 -9.47
CA PRO A 36 -6.71 -12.78 -9.23
C PRO A 36 -8.10 -12.40 -9.79
N VAL A 37 -8.35 -11.12 -10.07
CA VAL A 37 -9.63 -10.63 -10.61
C VAL A 37 -9.63 -10.62 -12.13
N THR A 38 -8.58 -10.08 -12.75
CA THR A 38 -8.54 -9.79 -14.19
C THR A 38 -7.67 -10.76 -15.01
N GLY A 39 -6.78 -11.49 -14.35
CA GLY A 39 -5.76 -12.32 -15.00
C GLY A 39 -4.61 -11.52 -15.63
N GLN A 40 -4.59 -10.19 -15.49
CA GLN A 40 -3.50 -9.35 -15.99
C GLN A 40 -2.23 -9.53 -15.16
N ARG A 41 -1.05 -9.30 -15.76
CA ARG A 41 0.25 -9.40 -15.08
C ARG A 41 0.96 -8.06 -15.10
N ILE A 42 1.85 -7.84 -14.15
CA ILE A 42 2.76 -6.70 -14.18
C ILE A 42 3.66 -6.84 -15.41
N GLN A 43 3.80 -5.77 -16.17
CA GLN A 43 4.68 -5.71 -17.32
C GLN A 43 6.01 -5.08 -16.93
N TYR A 44 7.09 -5.83 -17.12
CA TYR A 44 8.46 -5.42 -16.83
C TYR A 44 9.19 -5.01 -18.11
N ILE A 45 9.67 -3.76 -18.16
CA ILE A 45 10.28 -3.16 -19.35
C ILE A 45 11.61 -2.46 -19.00
N PRO A 46 12.67 -2.67 -19.80
CA PRO A 46 12.82 -3.77 -20.74
C PRO A 46 12.98 -5.08 -19.96
N ALA A 47 12.53 -6.21 -20.50
CA ALA A 47 12.45 -7.46 -19.75
C ALA A 47 13.82 -7.96 -19.24
N ASP A 48 14.91 -7.64 -19.95
CA ASP A 48 16.28 -7.98 -19.59
C ASP A 48 16.87 -7.10 -18.47
N ALA A 49 16.22 -5.99 -18.12
CA ALA A 49 16.57 -5.18 -16.95
C ALA A 49 15.94 -5.68 -15.64
N TRP A 50 15.13 -6.73 -15.71
CA TRP A 50 14.42 -7.30 -14.56
C TRP A 50 14.82 -8.76 -14.32
N LYS A 51 15.02 -9.10 -13.06
CA LYS A 51 15.38 -10.45 -12.60
C LYS A 51 14.29 -10.93 -11.65
N ALA A 52 13.61 -12.00 -12.06
CA ALA A 52 12.66 -12.68 -11.20
C ALA A 52 13.41 -13.53 -10.17
N ALA A 53 12.87 -13.58 -8.96
CA ALA A 53 13.45 -14.32 -7.87
C ALA A 53 12.37 -15.00 -7.03
N LYS A 54 12.74 -16.09 -6.36
CA LYS A 54 11.80 -16.90 -5.58
C LYS A 54 12.52 -17.63 -4.44
N ASP A 55 11.89 -17.75 -3.28
CA ASP A 55 12.35 -18.57 -2.16
C ASP A 55 13.83 -18.32 -1.76
N ASN A 56 14.26 -17.06 -1.77
CA ASN A 56 15.65 -16.59 -1.53
C ASN A 56 16.67 -16.89 -2.64
N GLU A 57 16.22 -17.34 -3.81
CA GLU A 57 17.08 -17.64 -4.95
C GLU A 57 16.96 -16.54 -6.02
N CYS A 58 18.10 -15.89 -6.28
CA CYS A 58 18.30 -15.04 -7.44
C CYS A 58 19.80 -15.02 -7.81
N ASP A 59 20.18 -15.79 -8.83
CA ASP A 59 21.59 -16.04 -9.15
C ASP A 59 22.36 -14.77 -9.58
N ASP A 60 21.65 -13.80 -10.15
CA ASP A 60 22.25 -12.59 -10.71
C ASP A 60 21.73 -11.31 -10.05
N CYS A 61 20.93 -11.37 -8.98
CA CYS A 61 20.41 -10.15 -8.36
C CYS A 61 21.56 -9.28 -7.81
N VAL A 62 21.30 -8.00 -7.65
CA VAL A 62 22.17 -7.12 -6.88
C VAL A 62 21.96 -7.36 -5.39
N VAL A 63 20.72 -7.62 -5.00
CA VAL A 63 20.31 -7.81 -3.61
C VAL A 63 20.22 -9.30 -3.33
N HIS A 64 21.25 -9.82 -2.66
CA HIS A 64 21.33 -11.22 -2.23
C HIS A 64 20.89 -11.32 -0.76
N ALA A 65 19.61 -11.11 -0.52
CA ALA A 65 19.05 -11.11 0.82
C ALA A 65 18.26 -12.40 1.10
N ASN A 66 18.21 -12.77 2.38
CA ASN A 66 17.12 -13.62 2.86
C ASN A 66 15.86 -12.74 2.93
N VAL A 67 14.82 -13.13 2.21
CA VAL A 67 13.59 -12.38 1.98
C VAL A 67 12.39 -13.11 2.58
N PRO A 68 12.34 -13.35 3.91
CA PRO A 68 11.21 -14.04 4.52
C PRO A 68 9.90 -13.25 4.45
N PHE A 69 9.96 -11.98 4.05
CA PHE A 69 8.82 -11.05 4.00
C PHE A 69 8.30 -10.77 2.58
N ALA A 70 8.84 -11.45 1.56
CA ALA A 70 8.28 -11.40 0.22
C ALA A 70 6.85 -11.94 0.22
N TYR A 71 5.92 -11.19 -0.37
CA TYR A 71 4.57 -11.67 -0.60
C TYR A 71 4.63 -12.91 -1.47
N LYS A 72 4.07 -14.02 -0.95
CA LYS A 72 4.13 -15.36 -1.57
C LYS A 72 5.55 -15.86 -1.93
N GLY A 73 6.60 -15.26 -1.37
CA GLY A 73 7.98 -15.69 -1.58
C GLY A 73 8.54 -15.36 -2.96
N THR A 74 7.96 -14.43 -3.71
CA THR A 74 8.45 -13.99 -5.03
C THR A 74 8.75 -12.49 -5.04
N TRP A 75 9.68 -12.06 -5.90
CA TRP A 75 9.92 -10.65 -6.19
C TRP A 75 10.59 -10.48 -7.55
N HIS A 76 10.54 -9.25 -8.09
CA HIS A 76 11.28 -8.86 -9.29
C HIS A 76 12.24 -7.71 -8.96
N GLU A 77 13.52 -7.92 -9.22
CA GLU A 77 14.55 -6.90 -9.09
C GLU A 77 14.80 -6.20 -10.42
N GLY A 78 14.71 -4.87 -10.43
CA GLY A 78 15.13 -4.01 -11.52
C GLY A 78 16.30 -3.13 -11.08
N VAL A 79 17.36 -3.05 -11.89
CA VAL A 79 18.52 -2.20 -11.62
C VAL A 79 18.72 -1.22 -12.77
N THR A 80 18.79 0.08 -12.44
CA THR A 80 19.19 1.08 -13.45
C THR A 80 20.62 0.81 -13.88
N ASN A 81 20.80 0.54 -15.17
CA ASN A 81 22.11 0.34 -15.75
C ASN A 81 22.59 1.66 -16.35
N THR A 82 23.84 2.03 -16.07
CA THR A 82 24.49 3.24 -16.57
C THR A 82 25.49 2.96 -17.70
N THR A 83 25.81 1.70 -17.98
CA THR A 83 26.81 1.29 -18.98
C THR A 83 26.43 -0.02 -19.68
N PRO A 84 26.49 -0.13 -21.02
CA PRO A 84 26.92 0.88 -22.01
C PRO A 84 25.83 1.89 -22.38
N THR A 85 24.57 1.60 -22.07
CA THR A 85 23.41 2.47 -22.32
C THR A 85 22.63 2.67 -21.04
N PHE A 86 22.14 3.90 -20.83
CA PHE A 86 21.28 4.22 -19.70
C PHE A 86 19.92 3.53 -19.87
N VAL A 87 19.65 2.55 -19.01
CA VAL A 87 18.39 1.78 -19.01
C VAL A 87 17.72 1.96 -17.65
N VAL A 88 16.51 2.49 -17.65
CA VAL A 88 15.67 2.60 -16.45
C VAL A 88 14.66 1.46 -16.45
N PRO A 89 14.73 0.52 -15.50
CA PRO A 89 13.73 -0.52 -15.37
C PRO A 89 12.39 0.11 -14.99
N LYS A 90 11.34 -0.31 -15.68
CA LYS A 90 9.96 0.14 -15.49
C LYS A 90 9.01 -1.03 -15.32
N ALA A 91 8.21 -1.02 -14.27
CA ALA A 91 7.09 -1.94 -14.07
C ALA A 91 5.78 -1.20 -14.33
N ILE A 92 4.87 -1.79 -15.10
CA ILE A 92 3.58 -1.21 -15.47
C ILE A 92 2.46 -2.16 -15.06
N PHE A 93 1.42 -1.64 -14.43
CA PHE A 93 0.22 -2.40 -14.12
C PHE A 93 -1.04 -1.56 -14.33
N SER A 94 -2.05 -2.13 -14.98
CA SER A 94 -3.35 -1.51 -15.15
C SER A 94 -4.37 -2.15 -14.20
N PHE A 95 -5.21 -1.33 -13.58
CA PHE A 95 -6.22 -1.79 -12.64
C PHE A 95 -7.51 -0.98 -12.77
N GLU A 96 -8.63 -1.55 -12.34
CA GLU A 96 -9.90 -0.84 -12.22
C GLU A 96 -10.22 -0.63 -10.74
N GLY A 97 -10.16 0.60 -10.24
CA GLY A 97 -10.26 0.83 -8.80
C GLY A 97 -10.30 2.30 -8.39
N THR A 98 -10.06 2.54 -7.11
CA THR A 98 -10.15 3.85 -6.43
C THR A 98 -8.88 4.21 -5.65
N SER A 99 -7.92 3.30 -5.53
CA SER A 99 -6.60 3.60 -4.97
C SER A 99 -5.61 2.52 -5.37
N VAL A 100 -4.32 2.84 -5.34
CA VAL A 100 -3.21 1.90 -5.52
C VAL A 100 -2.11 2.13 -4.49
N THR A 101 -1.49 1.05 -4.06
CA THR A 101 -0.37 1.01 -3.13
C THR A 101 0.69 0.07 -3.72
N VAL A 102 1.97 0.45 -3.58
CA VAL A 102 3.10 -0.34 -4.08
C VAL A 102 3.97 -0.76 -2.89
N GLY A 103 4.19 -2.07 -2.77
CA GLY A 103 5.10 -2.69 -1.81
C GLY A 103 6.40 -3.09 -2.49
N CYS A 104 7.52 -2.65 -1.92
CA CYS A 104 8.85 -3.06 -2.34
C CYS A 104 9.60 -3.66 -1.15
N LEU A 105 10.55 -4.54 -1.46
CA LEU A 105 11.49 -5.06 -0.48
C LEU A 105 12.67 -4.09 -0.38
N ILE A 106 12.86 -3.50 0.79
CA ILE A 106 13.88 -2.49 1.03
C ILE A 106 14.78 -2.97 2.16
N GLU A 107 16.07 -2.71 2.01
CA GLU A 107 17.06 -2.97 3.04
C GLU A 107 16.96 -1.93 4.16
N THR A 108 16.59 -2.37 5.37
CA THR A 108 16.37 -1.48 6.51
C THR A 108 17.55 -1.45 7.49
N ASN A 109 18.44 -2.44 7.44
CA ASN A 109 19.51 -2.66 8.43
C ASN A 109 20.87 -2.97 7.79
N THR A 110 21.40 -2.04 6.97
CA THR A 110 22.76 -2.18 6.43
C THR A 110 23.81 -1.81 7.48
N THR A 111 24.80 -2.68 7.69
CA THR A 111 26.01 -2.26 8.41
C THR A 111 26.92 -1.49 7.45
N GLN A 112 27.44 -0.35 7.88
CA GLN A 112 28.24 0.56 7.03
C GLN A 112 29.47 -0.08 6.36
N ALA A 113 29.89 -1.27 6.82
CA ALA A 113 31.03 -2.00 6.31
C ALA A 113 30.76 -2.76 4.97
N GLU A 114 29.50 -2.96 4.59
CA GLU A 114 29.11 -3.81 3.44
C GLU A 114 28.64 -3.00 2.22
N VAL A 115 28.83 -1.68 2.25
CA VAL A 115 28.40 -0.75 1.20
C VAL A 115 29.05 -1.09 -0.14
N ALA A 116 28.32 -1.85 -0.97
CA ALA A 116 28.65 -2.01 -2.37
C ALA A 116 28.39 -0.69 -3.11
N ALA A 117 29.30 -0.36 -4.02
CA ALA A 117 29.45 0.94 -4.67
C ALA A 117 28.12 1.60 -5.16
N ASN A 118 27.92 2.85 -4.76
CA ASN A 118 27.10 3.87 -5.44
C ASN A 118 25.68 3.46 -5.91
N ARG A 119 24.98 2.66 -5.10
CA ARG A 119 23.58 2.30 -5.32
C ARG A 119 22.63 3.02 -4.37
N SER A 120 21.39 3.21 -4.79
CA SER A 120 20.31 3.85 -4.02
C SER A 120 18.97 3.14 -4.27
N TRP A 121 17.98 3.41 -3.41
CA TRP A 121 16.59 3.00 -3.65
C TRP A 121 15.79 4.22 -4.09
N ASP A 122 16.03 4.67 -5.31
CA ASP A 122 15.38 5.84 -5.89
C ASP A 122 14.29 5.40 -6.86
N LEU A 123 13.04 5.55 -6.44
CA LEU A 123 11.86 5.18 -7.23
C LEU A 123 11.06 6.42 -7.61
N LEU A 124 10.57 6.43 -8.84
CA LEU A 124 9.53 7.35 -9.29
C LEU A 124 8.24 6.55 -9.53
N ILE A 125 7.10 7.09 -9.11
CA ILE A 125 5.80 6.47 -9.33
C ILE A 125 4.91 7.44 -10.10
N SER A 126 4.33 6.96 -11.19
CA SER A 126 3.27 7.65 -11.93
C SER A 126 1.96 6.89 -11.83
N VAL A 127 0.86 7.64 -11.79
CA VAL A 127 -0.50 7.12 -11.99
C VAL A 127 -1.13 7.93 -13.11
N ASP A 128 -1.66 7.25 -14.12
CA ASP A 128 -2.27 7.85 -15.32
C ASP A 128 -1.37 8.87 -16.03
N ASN A 129 -0.10 8.49 -16.23
CA ASN A 129 0.96 9.33 -16.82
C ASN A 129 1.30 10.61 -16.03
N LYS A 130 0.84 10.72 -14.78
CA LYS A 130 1.19 11.81 -13.88
C LYS A 130 2.09 11.29 -12.76
N THR A 131 3.26 11.87 -12.58
CA THR A 131 4.09 11.59 -11.40
C THR A 131 3.34 11.99 -10.13
N THR A 132 3.10 11.01 -9.26
CA THR A 132 2.31 11.17 -8.03
C THR A 132 3.11 10.84 -6.77
N GLY A 133 4.29 10.22 -6.90
CA GLY A 133 5.14 9.90 -5.77
C GLY A 133 6.59 9.66 -6.18
N SER A 134 7.46 9.76 -5.18
CA SER A 134 8.85 9.34 -5.26
C SER A 134 9.26 8.73 -3.93
N PHE A 135 10.05 7.67 -3.98
CA PHE A 135 10.70 7.10 -2.80
C PHE A 135 12.20 7.29 -2.98
N LEU A 136 12.85 7.91 -1.99
CA LEU A 136 14.27 8.20 -2.01
C LEU A 136 14.88 7.69 -0.71
N LEU A 137 15.69 6.64 -0.80
CA LEU A 137 16.49 6.18 0.32
C LEU A 137 17.96 6.21 -0.09
N ASN A 138 18.67 7.20 0.43
CA ASN A 138 20.11 7.37 0.24
C ASN A 138 20.90 6.47 1.20
N GLN A 139 20.58 5.19 1.18
CA GLN A 139 21.30 4.13 1.87
C GLN A 139 21.94 3.25 0.81
N SER A 140 23.21 2.91 1.03
CA SER A 140 23.89 1.97 0.15
C SER A 140 23.38 0.57 0.38
N ILE A 141 23.34 -0.20 -0.69
CA ILE A 141 22.82 -1.56 -0.69
C ILE A 141 23.95 -2.51 -0.25
N GLY A 142 23.70 -3.25 0.83
CA GLY A 142 24.58 -4.28 1.34
C GLY A 142 24.41 -5.60 0.59
N THR A 143 25.41 -6.49 0.68
CA THR A 143 25.40 -7.80 0.00
C THR A 143 24.78 -8.94 0.82
N THR A 144 24.43 -8.69 2.08
CA THR A 144 24.10 -9.71 3.10
C THR A 144 22.90 -9.30 3.98
N ALA A 145 22.25 -8.19 3.65
CA ALA A 145 21.26 -7.61 4.55
C ALA A 145 19.89 -8.27 4.43
N SER A 146 19.10 -8.13 5.48
CA SER A 146 17.68 -8.50 5.46
C SER A 146 16.87 -7.44 4.73
N LEU A 147 15.96 -7.88 3.85
CA LEU A 147 14.95 -7.00 3.26
C LEU A 147 13.66 -7.07 4.05
N ASP A 148 13.07 -5.92 4.31
CA ASP A 148 11.73 -5.80 4.84
C ASP A 148 10.78 -5.33 3.76
N ASN A 149 9.52 -5.73 3.90
CA ASN A 149 8.45 -5.27 3.02
C ASN A 149 8.02 -3.86 3.42
N VAL A 150 8.31 -2.89 2.55
CA VAL A 150 8.06 -1.47 2.78
C VAL A 150 7.06 -0.96 1.75
N MET A 151 5.99 -0.32 2.24
CA MET A 151 5.09 0.44 1.41
C MET A 151 5.80 1.70 0.91
N VAL A 152 6.23 1.70 -0.34
CA VAL A 152 6.97 2.82 -0.95
C VAL A 152 6.06 3.89 -1.53
N TYR A 153 4.81 3.55 -1.82
CA TYR A 153 3.83 4.47 -2.39
C TYR A 153 2.40 4.10 -2.01
N SER A 154 1.58 5.12 -1.77
CA SER A 154 0.13 5.00 -1.66
C SER A 154 -0.54 6.20 -2.32
N SER A 155 -1.52 5.95 -3.19
CA SER A 155 -2.21 7.00 -3.92
C SER A 155 -3.18 7.77 -3.04
N SER A 156 -3.46 9.03 -3.40
CA SER A 156 -4.71 9.67 -2.97
C SER A 156 -5.91 8.92 -3.58
N PRO A 157 -7.13 9.08 -3.02
CA PRO A 157 -8.32 8.52 -3.63
C PRO A 157 -8.49 8.94 -5.09
N LEU A 158 -8.73 7.97 -5.95
CA LEU A 158 -8.99 8.11 -7.38
C LEU A 158 -10.49 7.92 -7.64
N PRO A 159 -11.05 8.56 -8.68
CA PRO A 159 -12.38 8.20 -9.17
C PRO A 159 -12.43 6.72 -9.54
N MET A 160 -13.57 6.05 -9.34
CA MET A 160 -13.70 4.66 -9.79
C MET A 160 -13.50 4.59 -11.31
N GLY A 161 -12.54 3.80 -11.77
CA GLY A 161 -12.29 3.60 -13.19
C GLY A 161 -10.97 2.88 -13.47
N ASN A 162 -10.62 2.84 -14.76
CA ASN A 162 -9.35 2.25 -15.21
C ASN A 162 -8.20 3.22 -14.98
N HIS A 163 -7.17 2.72 -14.32
CA HIS A 163 -5.95 3.44 -14.01
C HIS A 163 -4.73 2.63 -14.43
N THR A 164 -3.62 3.31 -14.63
CA THR A 164 -2.32 2.66 -14.86
C THR A 164 -1.30 3.22 -13.89
N VAL A 165 -0.64 2.35 -13.14
CA VAL A 165 0.53 2.68 -12.32
C VAL A 165 1.80 2.29 -13.06
N GLU A 166 2.78 3.19 -13.08
CA GLU A 166 4.13 2.88 -13.54
C GLU A 166 5.14 3.17 -12.42
N ILE A 167 6.06 2.23 -12.22
CA ILE A 167 7.11 2.29 -11.20
C ILE A 167 8.44 2.28 -11.94
N PHE A 168 9.24 3.33 -11.74
CA PHE A 168 10.54 3.50 -12.38
C PHE A 168 11.64 3.33 -11.35
N GLY A 169 12.65 2.52 -11.66
CA GLY A 169 13.84 2.36 -10.83
C GLY A 169 14.87 3.45 -10.98
N ALA A 170 14.43 4.71 -11.10
CA ALA A 170 15.28 5.88 -11.03
C ALA A 170 14.42 7.11 -10.74
N VAL A 171 15.00 8.11 -10.07
CA VAL A 171 14.50 9.49 -10.11
C VAL A 171 15.35 10.26 -11.13
N PRO A 172 14.75 11.02 -12.06
CA PRO A 172 15.50 11.87 -12.96
C PRO A 172 16.35 12.84 -12.13
N VAL A 173 17.67 12.66 -12.15
CA VAL A 173 18.56 13.66 -11.58
C VAL A 173 18.54 14.83 -12.55
N ASN A 174 17.90 15.91 -12.16
CA ASN A 174 17.88 17.19 -12.86
C ASN A 174 19.24 17.91 -12.73
N ASP A 175 20.35 17.18 -12.81
CA ASP A 175 21.66 17.77 -12.68
C ASP A 175 22.13 18.26 -14.06
N SER A 176 21.96 19.56 -14.28
CA SER A 176 22.65 20.29 -15.36
C SER A 176 24.18 20.27 -15.18
N ASP A 177 24.68 19.76 -14.04
CA ASP A 177 26.09 19.64 -13.73
C ASP A 177 26.69 18.33 -14.26
N THR A 178 27.12 18.37 -15.52
CA THR A 178 27.86 17.29 -16.19
C THR A 178 29.20 16.93 -15.53
N SER A 179 29.64 17.65 -14.49
CA SER A 179 30.90 17.37 -13.77
C SER A 179 30.76 16.35 -12.63
N LYS A 180 29.54 15.98 -12.23
CA LYS A 180 29.32 14.95 -11.20
C LYS A 180 29.28 13.55 -11.82
N PRO A 181 29.91 12.53 -11.20
CA PRO A 181 29.91 11.18 -11.72
C PRO A 181 28.47 10.68 -11.93
N LEU A 182 28.23 10.24 -13.16
CA LEU A 182 27.00 9.78 -13.77
C LEU A 182 26.20 8.85 -12.83
N VAL A 183 24.96 9.28 -12.55
CA VAL A 183 23.79 8.53 -12.04
C VAL A 183 24.09 7.37 -11.07
N LYS A 184 23.72 7.53 -9.79
CA LYS A 184 23.67 6.39 -8.86
C LYS A 184 22.81 5.28 -9.47
N GLN A 185 23.29 4.04 -9.43
CA GLN A 185 22.49 2.89 -9.87
C GLN A 185 21.34 2.73 -8.88
N SER A 186 20.12 3.00 -9.31
CA SER A 186 18.96 2.76 -8.45
C SER A 186 18.46 1.33 -8.61
N VAL A 187 18.06 0.73 -7.49
CA VAL A 187 17.53 -0.63 -7.40
C VAL A 187 16.07 -0.58 -6.96
N VAL A 188 15.25 -1.40 -7.61
CA VAL A 188 13.86 -1.66 -7.26
C VAL A 188 13.72 -3.14 -7.03
N VAL A 189 13.16 -3.53 -5.89
CA VAL A 189 12.77 -4.91 -5.63
C VAL A 189 11.27 -4.90 -5.40
N LEU A 190 10.50 -5.10 -6.48
CA LEU A 190 9.04 -5.05 -6.46
C LEU A 190 8.47 -6.38 -5.95
N ASP A 191 7.54 -6.30 -5.01
CA ASP A 191 6.96 -7.46 -4.33
C ASP A 191 5.45 -7.58 -4.57
N TYR A 192 4.69 -6.49 -4.39
CA TYR A 192 3.28 -6.49 -4.73
C TYR A 192 2.75 -5.11 -5.12
N ILE A 193 1.62 -5.13 -5.83
CA ILE A 193 0.75 -4.00 -6.04
C ILE A 193 -0.59 -4.31 -5.39
N GLN A 194 -1.09 -3.39 -4.58
CA GLN A 194 -2.42 -3.49 -3.99
C GLN A 194 -3.32 -2.41 -4.58
N TYR A 195 -4.53 -2.76 -4.99
CA TYR A 195 -5.53 -1.77 -5.39
C TYR A 195 -6.87 -2.02 -4.72
N THR A 196 -7.69 -0.98 -4.70
CA THR A 196 -8.98 -1.01 -4.01
C THR A 196 -10.12 -0.81 -5.00
N ILE A 197 -11.15 -1.65 -4.92
CA ILE A 197 -12.37 -1.57 -5.72
C ILE A 197 -13.52 -1.11 -4.83
N ASP A 198 -14.26 -0.08 -5.26
CA ASP A 198 -15.52 0.31 -4.65
C ASP A 198 -16.66 -0.42 -5.37
N THR A 199 -17.13 -1.53 -4.78
CA THR A 199 -18.08 -2.42 -5.46
C THR A 199 -19.48 -1.82 -5.62
N ASP A 200 -19.82 -0.78 -4.84
CA ASP A 200 -21.08 -0.06 -4.99
C ASP A 200 -21.07 0.87 -6.22
N LYS A 201 -19.88 1.19 -6.71
CA LYS A 201 -19.67 2.01 -7.91
C LYS A 201 -19.36 1.20 -9.16
N LEU A 202 -19.42 -0.14 -9.09
CA LEU A 202 -19.19 -0.99 -10.24
C LEU A 202 -20.34 -0.86 -11.26
N PRO A 203 -20.04 -0.88 -12.57
CA PRO A 203 -21.06 -1.02 -13.59
C PRO A 203 -21.84 -2.33 -13.39
N ALA A 204 -23.15 -2.33 -13.70
CA ALA A 204 -24.02 -3.50 -13.51
C ALA A 204 -23.58 -4.78 -14.25
N ASN A 205 -22.63 -4.67 -15.19
CA ASN A 205 -22.09 -5.79 -15.96
C ASN A 205 -20.80 -6.38 -15.37
N PHE A 206 -20.34 -5.91 -14.21
CA PHE A 206 -19.14 -6.46 -13.58
C PHE A 206 -19.43 -7.81 -12.95
N ASN A 207 -18.72 -8.87 -13.39
CA ASN A 207 -18.84 -10.19 -12.79
C ASN A 207 -18.13 -10.21 -11.43
N THR A 208 -18.87 -9.94 -10.37
CA THR A 208 -18.38 -9.99 -8.99
C THR A 208 -18.14 -11.41 -8.47
N SER A 209 -18.55 -12.44 -9.21
CA SER A 209 -18.40 -13.85 -8.79
C SER A 209 -16.95 -14.33 -8.68
N SER A 210 -15.98 -13.63 -9.30
CA SER A 210 -14.55 -13.95 -9.18
C SER A 210 -13.82 -13.08 -8.15
N LEU A 211 -14.49 -12.12 -7.52
CA LEU A 211 -13.84 -11.26 -6.53
C LEU A 211 -13.51 -12.07 -5.27
N PRO A 212 -12.27 -11.98 -4.75
CA PRO A 212 -11.97 -12.58 -3.46
C PRO A 212 -12.88 -11.94 -2.40
N THR A 213 -13.60 -12.79 -1.65
CA THR A 213 -14.44 -12.33 -0.55
C THR A 213 -13.57 -11.51 0.41
N PRO A 214 -13.95 -10.26 0.75
CA PRO A 214 -13.17 -9.45 1.67
C PRO A 214 -13.05 -10.21 2.99
N THR A 215 -11.86 -10.73 3.26
CA THR A 215 -11.55 -11.41 4.52
C THR A 215 -11.36 -10.30 5.54
N GLY A 216 -12.47 -9.80 6.06
CA GLY A 216 -12.51 -8.91 7.21
C GLY A 216 -12.02 -9.65 8.44
N GLY A 217 -10.70 -9.72 8.59
CA GLY A 217 -10.04 -10.39 9.69
C GLY A 217 -8.60 -9.92 9.78
N ILE A 218 -8.38 -8.76 10.42
CA ILE A 218 -7.09 -8.43 11.01
C ILE A 218 -6.82 -9.52 12.05
N THR A 219 -6.14 -10.59 11.64
CA THR A 219 -5.67 -11.60 12.58
C THR A 219 -4.40 -11.03 13.17
N THR A 220 -4.50 -10.45 14.38
CA THR A 220 -3.34 -10.18 15.22
C THR A 220 -2.64 -11.51 15.47
N GLN A 221 -1.60 -11.79 14.69
CA GLN A 221 -0.70 -12.91 14.91
C GLN A 221 -0.02 -12.72 16.27
N PRO A 222 -0.09 -13.69 17.19
CA PRO A 222 0.62 -13.59 18.46
C PRO A 222 2.13 -13.78 18.17
N SER A 223 2.88 -12.68 18.23
CA SER A 223 4.33 -12.72 18.28
C SER A 223 4.78 -13.41 19.57
N THR A 224 5.37 -14.59 19.45
CA THR A 224 6.08 -15.28 20.53
C THR A 224 7.36 -14.52 20.86
N SER A 225 7.30 -13.68 21.91
CA SER A 225 8.46 -13.03 22.50
C SER A 225 9.00 -13.83 23.69
N THR A 226 10.29 -14.14 23.65
CA THR A 226 11.17 -14.53 24.76
C THR A 226 11.07 -13.54 25.94
N PRO A 227 11.18 -13.97 27.22
CA PRO A 227 10.84 -13.11 28.35
C PRO A 227 12.00 -12.22 28.82
N ALA A 228 11.70 -10.95 29.07
CA ALA A 228 12.02 -10.18 30.29
C ALA A 228 12.21 -8.68 30.00
N GLN A 229 11.30 -7.84 30.50
CA GLN A 229 11.63 -6.81 31.49
C GLN A 229 10.34 -6.06 31.89
N THR A 230 10.03 -6.17 33.17
CA THR A 230 8.90 -5.54 33.85
C THR A 230 9.13 -4.04 33.96
N SER A 231 8.37 -3.24 33.21
CA SER A 231 8.22 -1.80 33.46
C SER A 231 6.74 -1.51 33.64
N THR A 232 6.34 -1.31 34.89
CA THR A 232 4.98 -0.91 35.29
C THR A 232 4.72 0.53 34.85
N SER A 233 3.94 0.73 33.78
CA SER A 233 3.27 2.01 33.52
C SER A 233 1.78 1.87 33.77
N ASN A 234 1.29 2.58 34.78
CA ASN A 234 -0.13 2.73 35.06
C ASN A 234 -0.78 3.56 33.95
N ALA A 235 -1.52 2.91 33.05
CA ALA A 235 -2.41 3.58 32.09
C ALA A 235 -3.87 3.27 32.48
N LEU A 236 -4.61 4.33 32.80
CA LEU A 236 -6.04 4.30 33.12
C LEU A 236 -6.87 3.94 31.88
N PRO A 237 -7.94 3.14 32.01
CA PRO A 237 -8.84 2.84 30.90
C PRO A 237 -9.69 4.07 30.55
N ILE A 238 -9.54 4.58 29.33
CA ILE A 238 -10.48 5.55 28.74
C ILE A 238 -11.66 4.75 28.20
N THR A 239 -12.71 4.64 29.02
CA THR A 239 -14.03 4.14 28.64
C THR A 239 -14.70 5.15 27.72
N SER A 240 -14.73 4.89 26.41
CA SER A 240 -15.54 5.62 25.44
C SER A 240 -17.02 5.23 25.57
N GLY A 241 -17.65 5.71 26.64
CA GLY A 241 -19.10 5.63 26.86
C GLY A 241 -19.80 6.85 26.27
N ILE A 242 -19.93 6.91 24.94
CA ILE A 242 -20.76 7.91 24.27
C ILE A 242 -21.67 7.15 23.31
N GLY A 243 -22.85 6.74 23.78
CA GLY A 243 -23.80 6.05 22.91
C GLY A 243 -25.19 5.77 23.50
N LEU A 244 -25.42 5.97 24.79
CA LEU A 244 -26.72 5.66 25.42
C LEU A 244 -27.37 6.81 26.21
N CYS A 245 -26.71 7.96 26.39
CA CYS A 245 -27.28 9.07 27.17
C CYS A 245 -28.23 10.00 26.39
N THR A 246 -28.25 10.00 25.06
CA THR A 246 -29.10 10.98 24.33
C THR A 246 -30.57 10.57 24.26
N ILE A 247 -30.90 9.29 24.30
CA ILE A 247 -32.29 8.82 24.20
C ILE A 247 -33.04 9.01 25.54
N ALA A 248 -32.38 8.77 26.68
CA ALA A 248 -32.99 8.90 28.00
C ALA A 248 -33.35 10.37 28.35
N SER A 249 -32.52 11.34 27.96
CA SER A 249 -32.78 12.77 28.21
C SER A 249 -34.01 13.28 27.45
N VAL A 250 -34.22 12.83 26.21
CA VAL A 250 -35.38 13.25 25.39
C VAL A 250 -36.68 12.69 25.96
N VAL A 251 -36.69 11.43 26.42
CA VAL A 251 -37.89 10.82 27.04
C VAL A 251 -38.25 11.51 28.36
N LEU A 252 -37.26 11.84 29.20
CA LEU A 252 -37.50 12.54 30.47
C LEU A 252 -37.98 13.99 30.27
N PHE A 253 -37.45 14.70 29.26
CA PHE A 253 -37.92 16.05 28.93
C PHE A 253 -39.37 16.05 28.44
N VAL A 254 -39.76 15.09 27.59
CA VAL A 254 -41.15 14.96 27.11
C VAL A 254 -42.10 14.58 28.25
N ALA A 255 -41.68 13.69 29.16
CA ALA A 255 -42.49 13.29 30.31
C ALA A 255 -42.67 14.43 31.32
N ALA A 256 -41.66 15.29 31.53
CA ALA A 256 -41.75 16.44 32.42
C ALA A 256 -42.60 17.58 31.83
N TRP A 257 -42.67 17.70 30.50
CA TRP A 257 -43.45 18.74 29.80
C TRP A 257 -44.94 18.38 29.62
N LEU A 258 -45.30 17.10 29.81
CA LEU A 258 -46.68 16.59 29.75
C LEU A 258 -47.41 16.59 31.11
N ARG A 259 -46.74 17.00 32.20
CA ARG A 259 -47.36 17.28 33.51
C ARG A 259 -47.62 18.77 33.65
#